data_AF-A0A2K8SVA0-F1
#
_entry.id   AF-A0A2K8SVA0-F1
#
_cell.length_a   1.000
_cell.length_b   1.000
_cell.length_c   1.000
_cell.angle_alpha   90.00
_cell.angle_beta   90.00
_cell.angle_gamma   90.00
#
_symmetry.space_group_name_H-M   'P 1'
#
loop_
_entity.id
_entity.type
_entity.pdbx_description
1 polymer ?
#
loop_
_entity_poly.entity_id
_entity_poly.type
_entity_poly.pdbx_seq_one_letter_code
_entity_poly.pdbx_strand_id
1 'polypeptide(L)' 'MEITEFLEFSIGQSRSHHSVHYLAFAHLEQVLSNTDIESQSVDESTVVVEIYLDKSR' A
#
# COMPACT_ATOMS: atom_id res chain seq x y z
N MET A 1 -14.63 -13.13 -3.44
CA MET A 1 -13.59 -12.30 -4.02
C MET A 1 -12.29 -12.77 -3.40
N GLU A 2 -11.41 -13.30 -4.23
CA GLU A 2 -10.08 -13.73 -3.82
C GLU A 2 -9.16 -12.52 -3.64
N ILE A 3 -8.10 -12.67 -2.84
CA ILE A 3 -7.15 -11.57 -2.60
C ILE A 3 -6.48 -11.08 -3.89
N THR A 4 -6.24 -12.00 -4.83
CA THR A 4 -5.66 -11.68 -6.15
C THR A 4 -6.59 -10.80 -6.96
N GLU A 5 -7.90 -11.10 -6.97
CA GLU A 5 -8.91 -10.29 -7.64
C GLU A 5 -8.98 -8.88 -7.03
N PHE A 6 -8.92 -8.79 -5.70
CA PHE A 6 -8.89 -7.49 -5.01
C PHE A 6 -7.67 -6.64 -5.41
N LEU A 7 -6.49 -7.26 -5.48
CA LEU A 7 -5.26 -6.57 -5.87
C LEU A 7 -5.33 -6.10 -7.32
N GLU A 8 -5.83 -6.94 -8.23
CA GLU A 8 -6.05 -6.57 -9.63
C GLU A 8 -7.00 -5.37 -9.76
N PHE A 9 -8.10 -5.35 -9.01
CA PHE A 9 -9.03 -4.22 -9.00
C PHE A 9 -8.46 -2.95 -8.35
N SER A 10 -7.38 -3.05 -7.58
CA SER A 10 -6.78 -1.92 -6.89
C SER A 10 -5.73 -1.18 -7.75
N ILE A 11 -5.30 -1.75 -8.87
CA ILE A 11 -4.27 -1.16 -9.74
C ILE A 11 -4.77 0.13 -10.39
N GLY A 12 -3.89 1.14 -10.42
CA GLY A 12 -4.09 2.43 -11.05
C GLY A 12 -4.03 3.60 -10.06
N GLN A 13 -4.47 4.76 -10.55
CA GLN A 13 -4.41 6.00 -9.79
C GLN A 13 -5.66 6.23 -8.96
N SER A 14 -5.45 6.55 -7.69
CA SER A 14 -6.52 6.93 -6.78
C SER A 14 -6.19 8.23 -6.07
N ARG A 15 -7.25 9.00 -5.79
CA ARG A 15 -7.18 10.13 -4.88
C ARG A 15 -7.77 9.70 -3.55
N SER A 16 -6.95 9.70 -2.51
CA SER A 16 -7.31 9.21 -1.19
C SER A 16 -7.57 10.37 -0.23
N HIS A 17 -8.48 10.13 0.71
CA HIS A 17 -8.73 11.01 1.85
C HIS A 17 -8.55 10.18 3.12
N HIS A 18 -7.54 10.53 3.90
CA HIS A 18 -7.19 9.87 5.14
C HIS A 18 -7.59 10.75 6.33
N SER A 19 -8.29 10.16 7.29
CA SER A 19 -8.65 10.81 8.56
C SER A 19 -7.99 10.03 9.69
N VAL A 20 -7.05 10.65 10.39
CA VAL A 20 -6.27 10.03 11.46
C VAL A 20 -6.70 10.59 12.80
N HIS A 21 -7.15 9.69 13.69
CA HIS A 21 -7.52 10.03 15.06
C HIS A 21 -6.40 9.65 16.02
N TYR A 22 -5.69 10.65 16.54
CA TYR A 22 -4.68 10.47 17.57
C TYR A 22 -5.37 10.38 18.94
N LEU A 23 -5.74 9.15 19.32
CA LEU A 23 -6.54 8.87 20.54
C LEU A 23 -5.87 9.36 21.83
N ALA A 24 -4.54 9.28 21.91
CA ALA A 24 -3.79 9.75 23.08
C ALA A 24 -3.85 11.27 23.28
N PHE A 25 -4.18 12.03 22.23
CA PHE A 25 -4.13 13.50 22.22
C PHE A 25 -5.47 14.15 21.89
N ALA A 26 -6.54 13.36 21.76
CA ALA A 26 -7.84 13.80 21.27
C ALA A 26 -7.74 14.69 20.00
N HIS A 27 -6.77 14.36 19.13
CA HIS A 27 -6.44 15.15 17.93
C HIS A 27 -6.88 14.43 16.66
N LEU A 28 -7.36 15.20 15.68
CA LEU A 28 -7.79 14.72 14.38
C LEU A 28 -6.99 15.43 13.29
N GLU A 29 -6.36 14.63 12.43
CA GLU A 29 -5.66 15.11 11.24
C GLU A 29 -6.35 14.56 9.98
N GLN A 30 -6.47 15.40 8.96
CA GLN A 30 -7.01 15.03 7.66
C GLN A 30 -5.96 15.26 6.57
N VAL A 31 -5.70 14.23 5.77
CA VAL A 31 -4.68 14.23 4.72
C VAL A 31 -5.31 13.83 3.40
N LEU A 32 -5.10 14.62 2.35
CA LEU A 32 -5.43 14.28 0.98
C LEU A 32 -4.17 13.86 0.24
N SER A 33 -4.21 12.74 -0.45
CA SER A 33 -3.08 12.20 -1.21
C SER A 33 -3.52 11.67 -2.56
N ASN A 34 -2.59 11.61 -3.50
CA ASN A 34 -2.73 10.82 -4.70
C ASN A 34 -1.83 9.59 -4.54
N THR A 35 -2.37 8.42 -4.86
CA THR A 35 -1.68 7.13 -4.76
C THR A 35 -1.71 6.47 -6.12
N ASP A 36 -0.56 5.96 -6.54
CA ASP A 36 -0.45 5.12 -7.73
C ASP A 36 -0.15 3.68 -7.29
N ILE A 37 -0.96 2.73 -7.73
CA ILE A 37 -0.79 1.30 -7.44
C ILE A 37 -0.40 0.62 -8.73
N GLU A 38 0.84 0.17 -8.81
CA GLU A 38 1.40 -0.48 -9.99
C GLU A 38 1.53 -1.99 -9.76
N SER A 39 1.33 -2.76 -10.84
CA SER A 39 1.63 -4.19 -10.81
C SER A 39 3.14 -4.40 -10.85
N GLN A 40 3.65 -5.26 -9.98
CA GLN A 40 5.07 -5.61 -9.96
C GLN A 40 5.28 -6.96 -10.64
N SER A 41 6.21 -7.01 -11.60
CA SER A 41 6.58 -8.28 -12.24
C SER A 41 7.57 -9.05 -11.38
N VAL A 42 7.50 -10.38 -11.41
CA VAL A 42 8.44 -11.25 -10.70
C VAL A 42 9.86 -11.14 -11.29
N ASP A 43 9.99 -10.69 -12.54
CA ASP A 43 11.27 -10.58 -13.23
C ASP A 43 12.05 -9.30 -12.85
N GLU A 44 11.43 -8.31 -12.19
CA GLU A 44 12.07 -7.11 -11.61
C GLU A 44 12.72 -7.38 -10.23
N SER A 45 13.30 -8.57 -10.06
CA SER A 45 13.61 -9.20 -8.76
C SER A 45 14.88 -8.73 -8.05
N THR A 46 15.11 -7.43 -7.94
CA THR A 46 15.92 -6.93 -6.82
C THR A 46 15.05 -6.75 -5.57
N VAL A 47 13.85 -6.21 -5.72
CA VAL A 47 12.98 -5.80 -4.60
C VAL A 47 12.28 -6.99 -3.92
N VAL A 48 11.80 -7.98 -4.70
CA VAL A 48 11.14 -9.17 -4.13
C VAL A 48 12.16 -10.01 -3.36
N VAL A 49 13.36 -10.22 -3.91
CA VAL A 49 14.40 -11.01 -3.25
C VAL A 49 14.84 -10.34 -1.94
N GLU A 50 15.01 -9.02 -1.92
CA GLU A 50 15.35 -8.29 -0.69
C GLU A 50 14.27 -8.41 0.41
N ILE A 51 12.98 -8.25 0.09
CA ILE A 51 11.89 -8.37 1.08
C ILE A 51 11.75 -9.81 1.61
N TYR A 52 11.92 -10.82 0.76
CA TYR A 52 11.83 -12.22 1.18
C TYR A 52 13.05 -12.66 2.01
N LEU A 53 14.24 -12.13 1.72
CA LEU A 53 15.46 -12.41 2.48
C LEU A 53 15.47 -11.68 3.83
N ASP A 54 14.89 -10.48 3.93
CA ASP A 54 14.75 -9.75 5.20
C ASP A 54 13.81 -10.47 6.18
N LYS A 55 12.72 -11.08 5.68
CA LYS A 55 11.82 -11.91 6.49
C LYS A 55 12.43 -13.24 6.97
N SER A 56 13.63 -13.60 6.50
CA SER A 56 14.33 -14.83 6.88
C SER A 56 15.39 -14.62 7.99
N ARG A 57 15.50 -13.40 8.54
CA ARG A 57 16.31 -13.06 9.72
C ARG A 57 15.46 -12.81 10.95
#